data_AF-A0AAV7RFR0-F1
#
_entry.id   AF-A0AAV7RFR0-F1
#
_cell.length_a   1.000
_cell.length_b   1.000
_cell.length_c   1.000
_cell.angle_alpha   90.00
_cell.angle_beta   90.00
_cell.angle_gamma   90.00
#
_symmetry.space_group_name_H-M   'P 1'
#
loop_
_entity.id
_entity.type
_entity.pdbx_description
1 polymer ?
#
loop_
_entity_poly.entity_id
_entity_poly.type
_entity_poly.pdbx_seq_one_letter_code
_entity_poly.pdbx_strand_id
1 'polypeptide(L)'
;MIFYFIWNSKMDRVKREVMLKTHDKGAKGVSDIATIMRGTVVCHCVRNTLKSEDESLVGFLMARFFLLPMWRRLVGAEWESAVPYNWEIPWFYKEVEKFIKEHGLVATAPMQWTPKIVQRQIRARDTSEPIGAFPSATADHVWENVASKHLTNHHKDIPWMALQGGLPVRSFMHARGLNRYKSCPRGCTADETTYHLFWEFAYTQDLMKAYARSLGPGYQHHASLQTQ
;
A
#
# COMPACT_ATOMS: atom_id res chain seq x y z
N MET A 1 13.26 13.10 1.41
CA MET A 1 13.02 13.52 2.81
C MET A 1 13.48 12.39 3.71
N ILE A 2 14.41 12.66 4.62
CA ILE A 2 15.04 11.68 5.53
C ILE A 2 14.39 11.92 6.89
N PHE A 3 13.86 10.88 7.52
CA PHE A 3 13.38 10.97 8.90
C PHE A 3 14.52 10.60 9.84
N TYR A 4 14.78 11.47 10.81
CA TYR A 4 15.78 11.26 11.84
C TYR A 4 15.08 10.78 13.10
N PHE A 5 15.43 9.58 13.55
CA PHE A 5 15.10 9.14 14.90
C PHE A 5 16.37 9.17 15.73
N ILE A 6 16.34 9.94 16.82
CA ILE A 6 17.46 10.08 17.75
C ILE A 6 17.26 9.08 18.88
N TRP A 7 18.19 8.14 19.01
CA TRP A 7 18.25 7.25 20.17
C TRP A 7 19.68 7.21 20.69
N ASN A 8 19.88 7.62 21.94
CA ASN A 8 21.16 7.62 22.67
C ASN A 8 22.36 8.14 21.85
N SER A 9 22.21 9.33 21.26
CA SER A 9 23.24 10.02 20.46
C SER A 9 23.71 9.27 19.20
N LYS A 10 23.02 8.21 18.77
CA LYS A 10 23.25 7.51 17.49
C LYS A 10 22.05 7.72 16.56
N MET A 11 22.32 8.18 15.34
CA MET A 11 21.33 8.32 14.28
C MET A 11 21.05 6.96 13.65
N ASP A 12 19.86 6.39 13.86
CA ASP A 12 19.41 5.29 13.02
C ASP A 12 18.84 5.88 11.71
N ARG A 13 19.56 5.65 10.62
CA ARG A 13 19.17 6.11 9.28
C ARG A 13 18.15 5.13 8.72
N VAL A 14 16.86 5.40 8.88
CA VAL A 14 15.83 4.69 8.10
C VAL A 14 15.93 5.19 6.66
N LYS A 15 16.61 4.40 5.82
CA LYS A 15 16.76 4.71 4.40
C LYS A 15 15.39 4.75 3.72
N ARG A 16 15.22 5.61 2.72
CA ARG A 16 13.96 5.78 1.98
C ARG A 16 13.44 4.48 1.36
N GLU A 17 14.34 3.58 0.98
CA GLU A 17 14.08 2.21 0.53
C GLU A 17 13.34 1.35 1.57
N VAL A 18 13.52 1.60 2.86
CA VAL A 18 12.77 0.95 3.95
C VAL A 18 11.35 1.54 4.08
N MET A 19 11.15 2.79 3.65
CA MET A 19 9.82 3.43 3.57
C MET A 19 9.08 3.16 2.26
N LEU A 20 9.80 2.81 1.18
CA LEU A 20 9.29 2.35 -0.12
C LEU A 20 8.88 0.88 -0.09
N LYS A 21 8.65 0.34 1.10
CA LYS A 21 7.90 -0.88 1.28
C LYS A 21 6.53 -0.66 0.61
N THR A 22 6.09 -1.58 -0.24
CA THR A 22 4.75 -1.57 -0.84
C THR A 22 3.71 -1.75 0.31
N HIS A 23 2.41 -1.54 0.07
CA HIS A 23 1.41 -1.60 1.17
C HIS A 23 1.43 -2.95 1.88
N ASP A 24 1.70 -4.00 1.11
CA ASP A 24 2.01 -5.32 1.60
C ASP A 24 3.06 -5.28 2.71
N LYS A 25 4.15 -4.56 2.49
CA LYS A 25 5.26 -4.44 3.43
C LYS A 25 5.00 -3.49 4.60
N GLY A 26 3.72 -3.25 4.86
CA GLY A 26 3.26 -2.47 5.97
C GLY A 26 3.50 -0.99 5.84
N ALA A 27 3.84 -0.43 4.67
CA ALA A 27 4.14 1.00 4.58
C ALA A 27 2.93 1.89 4.87
N LYS A 28 3.21 3.07 5.43
CA LYS A 28 2.28 4.20 5.64
C LYS A 28 1.70 4.77 4.33
N GLY A 29 1.01 3.99 3.50
CA GLY A 29 0.32 4.48 2.31
C GLY A 29 1.14 5.40 1.39
N VAL A 30 2.48 5.31 1.43
CA VAL A 30 3.37 6.14 0.62
C VAL A 30 3.36 5.49 -0.75
N SER A 31 2.41 5.94 -1.56
CA SER A 31 2.26 5.51 -2.94
C SER A 31 3.59 5.71 -3.67
N ASP A 32 4.06 4.65 -4.34
CA ASP A 32 5.23 4.74 -5.20
C ASP A 32 5.00 5.84 -6.25
N ILE A 33 5.80 6.89 -6.16
CA ILE A 33 5.67 8.07 -7.00
C ILE A 33 5.83 7.67 -8.48
N ALA A 34 6.72 6.71 -8.78
CA ALA A 34 6.90 6.22 -10.14
C ALA A 34 5.61 5.56 -10.65
N THR A 35 5.01 4.65 -9.88
CA THR A 35 3.72 4.03 -10.22
C THR A 35 2.59 5.04 -10.36
N ILE A 36 2.52 6.07 -9.50
CA ILE A 36 1.51 7.14 -9.61
C ILE A 36 1.69 7.91 -10.92
N MET A 37 2.91 8.34 -11.21
CA MET A 37 3.20 9.13 -12.40
C MET A 37 2.92 8.32 -13.67
N ARG A 38 3.41 7.07 -13.74
CA ARG A 38 3.14 6.15 -14.85
C ARG A 38 1.63 5.92 -15.02
N GLY A 39 0.91 5.63 -13.95
CA GLY A 39 -0.55 5.46 -13.98
C GLY A 39 -1.29 6.72 -14.43
N THR A 40 -0.81 7.90 -14.06
CA THR A 40 -1.39 9.19 -14.48
C THR A 40 -1.17 9.43 -15.97
N VAL A 41 0.02 9.14 -16.48
CA VAL A 41 0.34 9.20 -17.92
C VAL A 41 -0.54 8.24 -18.71
N VAL A 42 -0.73 7.01 -18.24
CA VAL A 42 -1.63 6.03 -18.88
C VAL A 42 -3.06 6.56 -18.94
N CYS A 43 -3.59 7.10 -17.84
CA CYS A 43 -4.94 7.69 -17.82
C CYS A 43 -5.06 8.92 -18.73
N HIS A 44 -4.01 9.73 -18.85
CA HIS A 44 -3.97 10.87 -19.76
C HIS A 44 -4.00 10.41 -21.22
N CYS A 45 -3.23 9.38 -21.56
CA CYS A 45 -3.23 8.77 -22.90
C CYS A 45 -4.62 8.25 -23.26
N VAL A 46 -5.26 7.48 -22.37
CA VAL A 46 -6.64 7.01 -22.57
C VAL A 46 -7.61 8.17 -22.80
N ARG A 47 -7.50 9.26 -22.02
CA ARG A 47 -8.39 10.41 -22.16
C ARG A 47 -8.25 11.06 -23.54
N ASN A 48 -7.03 11.24 -24.02
CA ASN A 48 -6.75 11.86 -25.31
C ASN A 48 -6.96 10.92 -26.50
N THR A 49 -7.09 9.61 -26.31
CA THR A 49 -7.31 8.67 -27.43
C THR A 49 -8.73 8.17 -27.53
N LEU A 50 -9.37 7.86 -26.39
CA LEU A 50 -10.64 7.14 -26.32
C LEU A 50 -11.80 7.98 -25.76
N LYS A 51 -11.54 9.09 -25.06
CA LYS A 51 -12.60 9.87 -24.37
C LYS A 51 -12.81 11.28 -24.90
N SER A 52 -11.87 11.82 -25.66
CA SER A 52 -11.92 13.20 -26.09
C SER A 52 -12.85 13.31 -27.30
N GLU A 53 -13.84 14.19 -27.18
CA GLU A 53 -14.83 14.52 -28.22
C GLU A 53 -14.34 15.69 -29.09
N ASP A 54 -13.22 16.32 -28.70
CA ASP A 54 -12.66 17.49 -29.36
C ASP A 54 -11.53 17.08 -30.30
N GLU A 55 -11.91 16.80 -31.54
CA GLU A 55 -11.00 16.34 -32.61
C GLU A 55 -9.96 17.41 -33.02
N SER A 56 -10.13 18.66 -32.57
CA SER A 56 -9.27 19.78 -32.96
C SER A 56 -7.98 19.90 -32.15
N LEU A 57 -7.87 19.20 -31.01
CA LEU A 57 -6.69 19.28 -30.16
C LEU A 57 -5.53 18.46 -30.75
N VAL A 58 -4.38 19.10 -30.95
CA VAL A 58 -3.13 18.43 -31.41
C VAL A 58 -2.80 17.21 -30.55
N GLY A 59 -3.01 17.30 -29.23
CA GLY A 59 -2.78 16.18 -28.32
C GLY A 59 -3.68 14.97 -28.57
N PHE A 60 -4.93 15.20 -28.98
CA PHE A 60 -5.88 14.15 -29.37
C PHE A 60 -5.43 13.47 -30.66
N LEU A 61 -5.14 14.25 -31.69
CA LEU A 61 -4.71 13.75 -33.00
C LEU A 61 -3.42 12.96 -32.90
N MET A 62 -2.41 13.48 -32.19
CA MET A 62 -1.14 12.77 -31.98
C MET A 62 -1.33 11.49 -31.18
N ALA A 63 -2.12 11.54 -30.11
CA ALA A 63 -2.35 10.35 -29.30
C ALA A 63 -3.09 9.28 -30.12
N ARG A 64 -4.13 9.63 -30.90
CA ARG A 64 -4.81 8.67 -31.77
C ARG A 64 -3.90 8.11 -32.86
N PHE A 65 -3.12 8.97 -33.53
CA PHE A 65 -2.21 8.56 -34.58
C PHE A 65 -1.24 7.46 -34.11
N PHE A 66 -0.67 7.58 -32.90
CA PHE A 66 0.30 6.62 -32.38
C PHE A 66 -0.29 5.48 -31.54
N LEU A 67 -1.33 5.75 -30.73
CA LEU A 67 -1.79 4.77 -29.72
C LEU A 67 -3.01 3.96 -30.14
N LEU A 68 -3.76 4.36 -31.17
CA LEU A 68 -4.96 3.63 -31.59
C LEU A 68 -4.68 2.15 -31.95
N PRO A 69 -3.60 1.80 -32.68
CA PRO A 69 -3.25 0.40 -32.94
C PRO A 69 -2.91 -0.39 -31.67
N MET A 70 -2.28 0.28 -30.68
CA MET A 70 -1.97 -0.32 -29.38
C MET A 70 -3.24 -0.67 -28.61
N TRP A 71 -4.20 0.26 -28.53
CA TRP A 71 -5.46 0.05 -27.82
C TRP A 71 -6.29 -1.07 -28.45
N ARG A 72 -6.29 -1.19 -29.78
CA ARG A 72 -6.90 -2.32 -30.48
C ARG A 72 -6.34 -3.65 -30.01
N ARG A 73 -5.01 -3.78 -29.99
CA ARG A 73 -4.34 -5.02 -29.58
C ARG A 73 -4.59 -5.37 -28.11
N LEU A 74 -4.70 -4.36 -27.24
CA LEU A 74 -4.86 -4.57 -25.81
C LEU A 74 -6.32 -4.80 -25.38
N VAL A 75 -7.29 -4.16 -26.03
CA VAL A 75 -8.67 -4.01 -25.52
C VAL A 75 -9.72 -4.42 -26.57
N GLY A 76 -9.31 -4.63 -27.82
CA GLY A 76 -10.24 -5.01 -28.90
C GLY A 76 -11.16 -3.86 -29.33
N ALA A 77 -10.75 -2.60 -29.15
CA ALA A 77 -11.53 -1.44 -29.57
C ALA A 77 -11.86 -1.48 -31.09
N GLU A 78 -13.08 -1.06 -31.45
CA GLU A 78 -13.54 -1.02 -32.83
C GLU A 78 -12.69 -0.07 -33.69
N TRP A 79 -12.59 -0.42 -34.98
CA TRP A 79 -11.67 0.16 -35.93
C TRP A 79 -12.34 1.30 -36.71
N GLU A 80 -11.90 2.54 -36.49
CA GLU A 80 -12.21 3.65 -37.38
C GLU A 80 -11.09 3.81 -38.42
N SER A 81 -11.30 3.26 -39.63
CA SER A 81 -10.36 3.36 -40.76
C SER A 81 -10.21 4.78 -41.31
N ALA A 82 -11.02 5.73 -40.84
CA ALA A 82 -11.12 7.07 -41.39
C ALA A 82 -9.97 7.99 -40.96
N VAL A 83 -9.19 7.61 -39.95
CA VAL A 83 -8.16 8.46 -39.35
C VAL A 83 -6.78 7.86 -39.61
N PRO A 84 -5.78 8.67 -40.01
CA PRO A 84 -4.41 8.19 -40.17
C PRO A 84 -3.87 7.63 -38.85
N TYR A 85 -3.07 6.58 -38.95
CA TYR A 85 -2.43 5.93 -37.81
C TYR A 85 -1.02 5.47 -38.18
N ASN A 86 -0.19 5.24 -37.18
CA ASN A 86 1.16 4.72 -37.33
C ASN A 86 1.34 3.42 -36.54
N TRP A 87 1.93 2.42 -37.20
CA TRP A 87 2.33 1.17 -36.57
C TRP A 87 3.55 1.33 -35.66
N GLU A 88 4.42 2.30 -35.95
CA GLU A 88 5.62 2.56 -35.17
C GLU A 88 5.34 3.51 -34.00
N ILE A 89 5.08 2.90 -32.85
CA ILE A 89 4.82 3.63 -31.61
C ILE A 89 6.13 4.22 -31.06
N PRO A 90 6.21 5.53 -30.78
CA PRO A 90 7.34 6.15 -30.10
C PRO A 90 7.68 5.47 -28.77
N TRP A 91 8.96 5.49 -28.38
CA TRP A 91 9.44 4.78 -27.19
C TRP A 91 8.71 5.17 -25.89
N PHE A 92 8.31 6.43 -25.75
CA PHE A 92 7.61 6.91 -24.54
C PHE A 92 6.18 6.40 -24.45
N TYR A 93 5.54 6.07 -25.57
CA TYR A 93 4.23 5.43 -25.60
C TYR A 93 4.32 3.91 -25.39
N LYS A 94 5.45 3.28 -25.73
CA LYS A 94 5.69 1.87 -25.38
C LYS A 94 5.69 1.63 -23.87
N GLU A 95 6.08 2.62 -23.07
CA GLU A 95 5.98 2.55 -21.60
C GLU A 95 4.53 2.42 -21.10
N VAL A 96 3.55 2.97 -21.83
CA VAL A 96 2.11 2.81 -21.51
C VAL A 96 1.70 1.36 -21.67
N GLU A 97 2.04 0.75 -22.81
CA GLU A 97 1.77 -0.67 -23.05
C GLU A 97 2.44 -1.56 -21.99
N LYS A 98 3.71 -1.27 -21.70
CA LYS A 98 4.50 -1.99 -20.70
C LYS A 98 3.83 -1.92 -19.32
N PHE A 99 3.43 -0.74 -18.88
CA PHE A 99 2.73 -0.54 -17.60
C PHE A 99 1.40 -1.30 -17.53
N ILE A 100 0.62 -1.29 -18.61
CA ILE A 100 -0.67 -2.01 -18.67
C ILE A 100 -0.48 -3.51 -18.53
N LYS A 101 0.56 -4.07 -19.17
CA LYS A 101 0.90 -5.50 -19.08
C LYS A 101 1.46 -5.86 -17.71
N GLU A 102 2.41 -5.08 -17.20
CA GLU A 102 3.03 -5.27 -15.88
C GLU A 102 1.97 -5.35 -14.77
N HIS A 103 0.97 -4.47 -14.82
CA HIS A 103 -0.10 -4.42 -13.82
C HIS A 103 -1.39 -5.11 -14.25
N GLY A 104 -1.39 -5.87 -15.34
CA GLY A 104 -2.54 -6.62 -15.87
C GLY A 104 -3.86 -5.83 -15.88
N LEU A 105 -3.85 -4.57 -16.31
CA LEU A 105 -5.02 -3.68 -16.25
C LEU A 105 -6.10 -4.01 -17.31
N VAL A 106 -5.77 -4.90 -18.25
CA VAL A 106 -6.61 -5.28 -19.41
C VAL A 106 -8.00 -5.79 -19.02
N ALA A 107 -8.17 -6.37 -17.83
CA ALA A 107 -9.46 -6.88 -17.35
C ALA A 107 -10.53 -5.80 -17.14
N THR A 108 -10.16 -4.51 -17.11
CA THR A 108 -11.08 -3.40 -16.92
C THR A 108 -11.09 -2.50 -18.13
N ALA A 109 -12.29 -2.08 -18.58
CA ALA A 109 -12.44 -1.19 -19.71
C ALA A 109 -11.63 0.11 -19.50
N PRO A 110 -10.73 0.49 -20.42
CA PRO A 110 -9.91 1.70 -20.30
C PRO A 110 -10.74 2.96 -20.14
N MET A 111 -11.94 3.02 -20.73
CA MET A 111 -12.87 4.14 -20.54
C MET A 111 -13.25 4.39 -19.08
N GLN A 112 -13.11 3.41 -18.19
CA GLN A 112 -13.38 3.59 -16.76
C GLN A 112 -12.11 3.97 -15.97
N TRP A 113 -10.93 3.97 -16.60
CA TRP A 113 -9.69 4.24 -15.89
C TRP A 113 -9.60 5.71 -15.46
N THR A 114 -9.38 5.87 -14.17
CA THR A 114 -8.93 7.10 -13.52
C THR A 114 -7.70 6.76 -12.69
N PRO A 115 -6.80 7.73 -12.39
CA PRO A 115 -5.61 7.46 -11.59
C PRO A 115 -5.94 6.77 -10.26
N LYS A 116 -7.08 7.13 -9.64
CA LYS A 116 -7.57 6.50 -8.41
C LYS A 116 -7.98 5.04 -8.59
N ILE A 117 -8.67 4.72 -9.69
CA ILE A 117 -9.12 3.34 -9.98
C ILE A 117 -7.93 2.46 -10.33
N VAL A 118 -7.03 2.94 -11.20
CA VAL A 118 -5.82 2.20 -11.58
C VAL A 118 -4.97 1.92 -10.34
N GLN A 119 -4.75 2.91 -9.48
CA GLN A 119 -4.03 2.69 -8.22
C GLN A 119 -4.72 1.68 -7.30
N ARG A 120 -6.06 1.71 -7.21
CA ARG A 120 -6.80 0.73 -6.41
C ARG A 120 -6.62 -0.69 -6.94
N GLN A 121 -6.65 -0.87 -8.26
CA GLN A 121 -6.48 -2.19 -8.88
C GLN A 121 -5.07 -2.74 -8.71
N ILE A 122 -4.06 -1.88 -8.85
CA ILE A 122 -2.68 -2.25 -8.57
C ILE A 122 -2.57 -2.71 -7.10
N ARG A 123 -3.09 -1.90 -6.17
CA ARG A 123 -3.07 -2.19 -4.73
C ARG A 123 -3.83 -3.46 -4.34
N ALA A 124 -4.90 -3.81 -5.04
CA ALA A 124 -5.71 -4.99 -4.73
C ALA A 124 -4.97 -6.31 -5.01
N ARG A 125 -3.85 -6.27 -5.74
CA ARG A 125 -3.02 -7.46 -6.05
C ARG A 125 -1.78 -7.57 -5.18
N ASP A 126 -1.51 -6.59 -4.32
CA ASP A 126 -0.38 -6.63 -3.39
C ASP A 126 -0.70 -7.62 -2.25
N THR A 127 0.26 -8.49 -1.90
CA THR A 127 0.09 -9.55 -0.88
C THR A 127 0.70 -9.13 0.46
N SER A 128 -0.07 -9.01 1.55
CA SER A 128 0.44 -8.47 2.81
C SER A 128 1.66 -9.18 3.43
N GLU A 129 2.52 -8.40 4.10
CA GLU A 129 3.66 -8.91 4.87
C GLU A 129 3.12 -9.74 6.03
N PRO A 130 3.71 -10.93 6.27
CA PRO A 130 3.39 -11.71 7.43
C PRO A 130 3.76 -10.93 8.69
N ILE A 131 2.84 -10.88 9.65
CA ILE A 131 3.06 -10.25 10.95
C ILE A 131 3.33 -11.35 11.96
N GLY A 132 4.59 -11.56 12.32
CA GLY A 132 4.98 -12.58 13.30
C GLY A 132 4.42 -13.97 12.96
N ALA A 133 3.67 -14.56 13.90
CA ALA A 133 3.03 -15.86 13.74
C ALA A 133 1.54 -15.79 13.32
N PHE A 134 1.04 -14.63 12.87
CA PHE A 134 -0.37 -14.54 12.45
C PHE A 134 -0.64 -15.24 11.12
N PRO A 135 -1.84 -15.85 10.96
CA PRO A 135 -2.34 -16.27 9.66
C PRO A 135 -2.44 -15.09 8.67
N SER A 136 -2.28 -15.36 7.38
CA SER A 136 -2.30 -14.32 6.32
C SER A 136 -3.56 -13.45 6.38
N ALA A 137 -4.74 -14.06 6.52
CA ALA A 137 -6.01 -13.33 6.57
C ALA A 137 -6.10 -12.37 7.78
N THR A 138 -5.51 -12.76 8.92
CA THR A 138 -5.44 -11.90 10.10
C THR A 138 -4.45 -10.75 9.88
N ALA A 139 -3.32 -11.02 9.23
CA ALA A 139 -2.33 -10.00 8.89
C ALA A 139 -2.92 -8.94 7.93
N ASP A 140 -3.69 -9.36 6.93
CA ASP A 140 -4.40 -8.47 6.01
C ASP A 140 -5.31 -7.49 6.77
N HIS A 141 -6.17 -8.01 7.65
CA HIS A 141 -7.06 -7.17 8.45
C HIS A 141 -6.31 -6.22 9.40
N VAL A 142 -5.19 -6.65 9.97
CA VAL A 142 -4.36 -5.79 10.82
C VAL A 142 -3.78 -4.64 10.01
N TRP A 143 -3.23 -4.91 8.81
CA TRP A 143 -2.71 -3.86 7.93
C TRP A 143 -3.79 -2.91 7.44
N GLU A 144 -4.98 -3.41 7.08
CA GLU A 144 -6.14 -2.57 6.72
C GLU A 144 -6.52 -1.60 7.85
N ASN A 145 -6.54 -2.09 9.09
CA ASN A 145 -6.87 -1.28 10.26
C ASN A 145 -5.82 -0.21 10.54
N VAL A 146 -4.53 -0.56 10.45
CA VAL A 146 -3.43 0.41 10.60
C VAL A 146 -3.46 1.48 9.49
N ALA A 147 -3.88 1.11 8.29
CA ALA A 147 -4.01 2.03 7.16
C ALA A 147 -5.32 2.84 7.14
N SER A 148 -6.25 2.57 8.06
CA SER A 148 -7.62 3.11 8.06
C SER A 148 -7.69 4.62 7.83
N LYS A 149 -8.60 5.05 6.96
CA LYS A 149 -8.80 6.48 6.64
C LYS A 149 -9.32 7.29 7.82
N HIS A 150 -9.90 6.63 8.83
CA HIS A 150 -10.44 7.26 10.02
C HIS A 150 -9.35 7.62 11.04
N LEU A 151 -8.14 7.10 10.88
CA LEU A 151 -7.00 7.41 11.75
C LEU A 151 -6.22 8.61 11.20
N THR A 152 -5.85 9.53 12.09
CA THR A 152 -4.88 10.59 11.76
C THR A 152 -3.51 9.99 11.51
N ASN A 153 -2.62 10.69 10.81
CA ASN A 153 -1.26 10.18 10.58
C ASN A 153 -0.60 9.79 11.90
N HIS A 154 -0.64 10.65 12.91
CA HIS A 154 -0.10 10.38 14.25
C HIS A 154 -0.64 9.10 14.90
N HIS A 155 -1.95 8.81 14.74
CA HIS A 155 -2.53 7.57 15.24
C HIS A 155 -2.03 6.32 14.50
N LYS A 156 -1.57 6.46 13.26
CA LYS A 156 -1.01 5.35 12.45
C LYS A 156 0.45 5.07 12.80
N ASP A 157 1.20 6.05 13.31
CA ASP A 157 2.64 5.91 13.63
C ASP A 157 2.88 4.78 14.64
N ILE A 158 2.14 4.77 15.75
CA ILE A 158 2.37 3.83 16.85
C ILE A 158 2.07 2.38 16.44
N PRO A 159 0.89 2.05 15.87
CA PRO A 159 0.61 0.70 15.39
C PRO A 159 1.60 0.26 14.31
N TRP A 160 1.95 1.15 13.38
CA TRP A 160 2.93 0.86 12.34
C TRP A 160 4.30 0.49 12.92
N MET A 161 4.81 1.28 13.87
CA MET A 161 6.07 0.99 14.57
C MET A 161 5.98 -0.29 15.41
N ALA A 162 4.82 -0.58 16.00
CA ALA A 162 4.62 -1.80 16.76
C ALA A 162 4.75 -3.04 15.87
N LEU A 163 4.11 -3.03 14.70
CA LEU A 163 4.15 -4.14 13.74
C LEU A 163 5.52 -4.34 13.12
N GLN A 164 6.24 -3.25 12.82
CA GLN A 164 7.60 -3.33 12.29
C GLN A 164 8.66 -3.60 13.38
N GLY A 165 8.26 -3.79 14.65
CA GLY A 165 9.18 -4.05 15.77
C GLY A 165 10.09 -2.86 16.09
N GLY A 166 9.71 -1.64 15.69
CA GLY A 166 10.49 -0.41 15.85
C GLY A 166 10.26 0.33 17.16
N LEU A 167 9.32 -0.13 17.99
CA LEU A 167 9.11 0.47 19.31
C LEU A 167 10.27 0.14 20.26
N PRO A 168 10.62 1.06 21.18
CA PRO A 168 11.72 0.86 22.13
C PRO A 168 11.30 -0.08 23.28
N VAL A 169 10.85 -1.28 22.95
CA VAL A 169 10.61 -2.37 23.91
C VAL A 169 11.95 -2.95 24.39
N ARG A 170 11.97 -3.68 25.51
CA ARG A 170 13.24 -4.13 26.09
C ARG A 170 14.05 -5.05 25.17
N SER A 171 13.41 -5.90 24.38
CA SER A 171 14.13 -6.71 23.38
C SER A 171 14.86 -5.84 22.34
N PHE A 172 14.18 -4.80 21.83
CA PHE A 172 14.73 -3.82 20.89
C PHE A 172 15.88 -3.01 21.50
N MET A 173 15.71 -2.55 22.75
CA MET A 173 16.73 -1.80 23.47
C MET A 173 17.94 -2.68 23.84
N HIS A 174 17.71 -3.91 24.26
CA HIS A 174 18.76 -4.88 24.59
C HIS A 174 19.61 -5.22 23.37
N ALA A 175 18.99 -5.43 22.20
CA ALA A 175 19.69 -5.66 20.94
C ALA A 175 20.64 -4.51 20.55
N ARG A 176 20.40 -3.29 21.07
CA ARG A 176 21.23 -2.10 20.84
C ARG A 176 22.14 -1.74 22.02
N GLY A 177 22.21 -2.59 23.05
CA GLY A 177 23.00 -2.35 24.26
C GLY A 177 22.47 -1.22 25.14
N LEU A 178 21.22 -0.80 24.95
CA LEU A 178 20.57 0.27 25.73
C LEU A 178 19.86 -0.26 26.98
N ASN A 179 19.67 -1.57 27.08
CA ASN A 179 19.08 -2.20 28.25
C ASN A 179 19.77 -3.53 28.58
N ARG A 180 19.90 -3.83 29.88
CA ARG A 180 20.60 -5.02 30.39
C ARG A 180 19.80 -6.31 30.22
N TYR A 181 18.48 -6.24 30.25
CA TYR A 181 17.60 -7.40 30.19
C TYR A 181 16.61 -7.29 29.04
N LYS A 182 16.45 -8.36 28.28
CA LYS A 182 15.43 -8.47 27.22
C LYS A 182 14.05 -8.90 27.75
N SER A 183 13.98 -9.40 28.98
CA SER A 183 12.78 -9.95 29.58
C SER A 183 11.77 -8.89 30.03
N CYS A 184 10.50 -9.28 29.96
CA CYS A 184 9.34 -8.58 30.45
C CYS A 184 9.46 -8.13 31.92
N PRO A 185 9.30 -6.82 32.23
CA PRO A 185 9.38 -6.32 33.60
C PRO A 185 8.20 -6.76 34.47
N ARG A 186 7.10 -7.19 33.86
CA ARG A 186 5.83 -7.47 34.53
C ARG A 186 5.75 -8.90 35.09
N GLY A 187 6.89 -9.54 35.33
CA GLY A 187 6.98 -10.86 35.96
C GLY A 187 6.74 -12.03 35.01
N CYS A 188 6.70 -11.80 33.71
CA CYS A 188 6.62 -12.86 32.72
C CYS A 188 8.01 -13.30 32.23
N THR A 189 8.20 -14.59 31.98
CA THR A 189 9.50 -15.17 31.59
C THR A 189 9.87 -14.92 30.12
N ALA A 190 8.93 -14.40 29.34
CA ALA A 190 9.11 -14.09 27.92
C ALA A 190 9.92 -12.81 27.69
N ASP A 191 10.53 -12.72 26.50
CA ASP A 191 11.17 -11.50 26.02
C ASP A 191 10.10 -10.43 25.72
N GLU A 192 10.35 -9.18 26.12
CA GLU A 192 9.44 -8.08 25.84
C GLU A 192 9.60 -7.63 24.38
N THR A 193 8.85 -8.27 23.49
CA THR A 193 8.67 -7.85 22.09
C THR A 193 7.41 -7.00 21.94
N THR A 194 7.25 -6.32 20.81
CA THR A 194 6.00 -5.59 20.51
C THR A 194 4.81 -6.54 20.43
N TYR A 195 5.00 -7.72 19.84
CA TYR A 195 4.01 -8.79 19.80
C TYR A 195 3.59 -9.24 21.20
N HIS A 196 4.58 -9.49 22.06
CA HIS A 196 4.33 -9.86 23.45
C HIS A 196 3.54 -8.77 24.18
N LEU A 197 3.98 -7.51 24.07
CA LEU A 197 3.41 -6.38 24.78
C LEU A 197 1.95 -6.08 24.40
N PHE A 198 1.58 -6.22 23.12
CA PHE A 198 0.26 -5.82 22.62
C PHE A 198 -0.72 -6.99 22.43
N TRP A 199 -0.25 -8.23 22.30
CA TRP A 199 -1.09 -9.38 21.92
C TRP A 199 -1.04 -10.56 22.89
N GLU A 200 0.15 -11.02 23.29
CA GLU A 200 0.27 -12.23 24.13
C GLU A 200 0.03 -11.95 25.61
N PHE A 201 0.36 -10.74 26.08
CA PHE A 201 0.35 -10.46 27.51
C PHE A 201 -1.08 -10.43 28.06
N ALA A 202 -1.33 -11.17 29.14
CA ALA A 202 -2.68 -11.36 29.71
C ALA A 202 -3.37 -10.02 30.03
N TYR A 203 -2.62 -9.07 30.60
CA TYR A 203 -3.13 -7.74 30.92
C TYR A 203 -3.64 -6.98 29.68
N THR A 204 -2.96 -7.13 28.54
CA THR A 204 -3.44 -6.48 27.30
C THR A 204 -4.70 -7.12 26.77
N GLN A 205 -4.85 -8.44 26.89
CA GLN A 205 -6.11 -9.10 26.53
C GLN A 205 -7.27 -8.63 27.41
N ASP A 206 -7.03 -8.44 28.71
CA ASP A 206 -8.05 -7.94 29.64
C ASP A 206 -8.41 -6.48 29.37
N LEU A 207 -7.41 -5.64 29.07
CA LEU A 207 -7.61 -4.25 28.66
C LEU A 207 -8.44 -4.17 27.37
N MET A 208 -8.12 -4.99 26.36
CA MET A 208 -8.85 -5.05 25.10
C MET A 208 -10.29 -5.51 25.30
N LYS A 209 -10.52 -6.53 26.14
CA LYS A 209 -11.87 -6.98 26.51
C LYS A 209 -12.65 -5.88 27.23
N ALA A 210 -12.02 -5.15 28.16
CA ALA A 210 -12.66 -4.04 28.86
C ALA A 210 -13.00 -2.88 27.92
N TYR A 211 -12.09 -2.55 27.01
CA TYR A 211 -12.29 -1.52 26.00
C TYR A 211 -13.41 -1.90 25.02
N ALA A 212 -13.45 -3.15 24.56
CA ALA A 212 -14.53 -3.66 23.70
C ALA A 212 -15.91 -3.55 24.36
N ARG A 213 -16.01 -3.78 25.68
CA ARG A 213 -17.25 -3.59 26.44
C ARG A 213 -17.69 -2.11 26.49
N SER A 214 -16.74 -1.18 26.52
CA SER A 214 -17.02 0.26 26.57
C SER A 214 -17.50 0.85 25.25
N LEU A 215 -17.22 0.20 24.12
CA LEU A 215 -17.58 0.67 22.76
C LEU A 215 -19.01 0.28 22.32
N GLY A 216 -19.75 -0.47 23.14
CA GLY A 216 -21.12 -0.90 22.85
C GLY A 216 -21.23 -2.07 21.84
N PRO A 217 -22.44 -2.63 21.66
CA PRO A 217 -22.66 -3.90 20.95
C PRO A 217 -22.35 -3.86 19.43
N GLY A 218 -22.20 -2.68 18.82
CA GLY A 218 -21.88 -2.54 17.39
C GLY A 218 -20.46 -2.98 16.99
N TYR A 219 -19.53 -3.11 17.94
CA TYR A 219 -18.13 -3.48 17.68
C TYR A 219 -17.78 -4.94 18.02
N GLN A 220 -18.76 -5.73 18.47
CA GLN A 220 -18.54 -7.10 18.95
C GLN A 220 -18.34 -8.13 17.82
N HIS A 221 -18.71 -7.80 16.58
CA HIS A 221 -18.64 -8.74 15.44
C HIS A 221 -17.22 -9.02 14.91
N HIS A 222 -16.21 -8.22 15.28
CA HIS A 222 -14.83 -8.43 14.83
C HIS A 222 -13.93 -9.11 15.88
N ALA A 223 -14.33 -9.16 17.14
CA ALA A 223 -13.58 -9.82 18.21
C ALA A 223 -13.75 -11.35 18.21
N SER A 224 -14.81 -11.86 17.59
CA SER A 224 -15.15 -13.29 17.52
C SER A 224 -14.33 -14.10 16.52
N LEU A 225 -13.49 -13.46 15.69
CA LEU A 225 -12.57 -14.16 14.77
C LEU A 225 -11.26 -14.61 15.45
N GLN A 226 -11.11 -14.41 16.77
CA GLN A 226 -9.91 -14.80 17.52
C GLN A 226 -10.02 -16.17 18.22
N THR A 227 -11.09 -16.94 17.99
CA THR A 227 -11.34 -18.21 18.68
C THR A 227 -11.66 -19.41 17.78
N GLN A 228 -11.17 -19.42 16.53
CA GLN A 228 -11.11 -20.65 15.71
C GLN A 228 -9.73 -20.85 15.13
#